data_AF-A0A2U3C8M4-F1
#
_entry.id   AF-A0A2U3C8M4-F1
#
_cell.length_a   1.000
_cell.length_b   1.000
_cell.length_c   1.000
_cell.angle_alpha   90.00
_cell.angle_beta   90.00
_cell.angle_gamma   90.00
#
_symmetry.space_group_name_H-M   'P 1'
#
loop_
_entity.id
_entity.type
_entity.pdbx_description
1 polymer ?
#
loop_
_entity_poly.entity_id
_entity_poly.type
_entity_poly.pdbx_seq_one_letter_code
_entity_poly.pdbx_strand_id
1 'polypeptide(L)'
;MTINSLAAPELSEYWSLREDTHTESGAGPEGPLVVRTPDGELRVPRPSGLLREAVRRMLLGSVSLRNVVDDFPRYDTPSDAVGDDARALLAELAQLSSVTVRTLALGAEPLLSVVPLLPGARFAPQPCPDPGRARLIESAVVRYEDGWAALEAPGVPYRVEFHRPEAFRLLGRLDTRAVHDPAGLLTLPRARVPERAVDAVTAYLAGVGLVEGVEAGEETRHLRS
;
A
#
# COMPACT_ATOMS: atom_id res chain seq x y z
N MET A 1 -1.18 16.85 -31.06
CA MET A 1 -2.56 16.45 -30.72
C MET A 1 -2.47 15.45 -29.59
N THR A 2 -2.75 15.87 -28.36
CA THR A 2 -2.61 15.02 -27.16
C THR A 2 -4.02 14.65 -26.69
N ILE A 3 -4.41 13.40 -26.88
CA ILE A 3 -5.75 12.86 -26.56
C ILE A 3 -5.93 12.57 -25.05
N ASN A 4 -4.98 12.97 -24.19
CA ASN A 4 -4.94 12.53 -22.78
C ASN A 4 -5.56 13.49 -21.76
N SER A 5 -6.43 14.40 -22.20
CA SER A 5 -7.11 15.36 -21.32
C SER A 5 -8.60 15.11 -21.41
N LEU A 6 -9.19 14.26 -20.55
CA LEU A 6 -10.64 14.26 -20.26
C LEU A 6 -11.07 13.37 -19.07
N ALA A 7 -10.21 12.53 -18.50
CA ALA A 7 -10.52 11.78 -17.26
C ALA A 7 -9.57 12.18 -16.13
N ALA A 8 -10.11 12.39 -14.92
CA ALA A 8 -9.28 12.46 -13.73
C ALA A 8 -8.48 11.15 -13.62
N PRO A 9 -7.19 11.20 -13.27
CA PRO A 9 -6.38 10.00 -13.19
C PRO A 9 -7.00 9.02 -12.18
N GLU A 10 -7.15 7.77 -12.58
CA GLU A 10 -7.81 6.74 -11.79
C GLU A 10 -6.87 6.21 -10.70
N LEU A 11 -7.36 6.13 -9.47
CA LEU A 11 -6.65 5.46 -8.39
C LEU A 11 -6.73 3.95 -8.61
N SER A 12 -5.56 3.33 -8.78
CA SER A 12 -5.43 1.88 -8.98
C SER A 12 -4.55 1.27 -7.90
N GLU A 13 -4.81 0.00 -7.64
CA GLU A 13 -4.02 -0.81 -6.74
C GLU A 13 -3.35 -1.95 -7.51
N TYR A 14 -2.05 -2.14 -7.25
CA TYR A 14 -1.26 -3.20 -7.84
C TYR A 14 -0.54 -4.03 -6.79
N TRP A 15 -0.37 -5.30 -7.09
CA TRP A 15 0.26 -6.32 -6.27
C TRP A 15 1.48 -6.86 -7.02
N SER A 16 2.61 -6.99 -6.35
CA SER A 16 3.79 -7.68 -6.87
C SER A 16 4.45 -8.49 -5.76
N LEU A 17 5.41 -9.34 -6.10
CA LEU A 17 6.30 -9.92 -5.10
C LEU A 17 7.51 -9.00 -4.88
N ARG A 18 8.19 -9.15 -3.74
CA ARG A 18 9.52 -8.54 -3.53
C ARG A 18 10.47 -9.00 -4.64
N GLU A 19 11.41 -8.14 -5.03
CA GLU A 19 12.36 -8.42 -6.12
C GLU A 19 13.27 -9.62 -5.84
N ASP A 20 13.53 -9.91 -4.56
CA ASP A 20 14.34 -11.04 -4.09
C ASP A 20 13.52 -12.33 -3.88
N THR A 21 12.30 -12.38 -4.40
CA THR A 21 11.40 -13.54 -4.27
C THR A 21 11.47 -14.46 -5.49
N HIS A 22 11.63 -15.76 -5.24
CA HIS A 22 11.54 -16.81 -6.25
C HIS A 22 10.41 -17.79 -5.93
N THR A 23 9.78 -18.38 -6.94
CA THR A 23 8.72 -19.37 -6.72
C THR A 23 9.02 -20.69 -7.39
N GLU A 24 8.74 -21.77 -6.69
CA GLU A 24 8.73 -23.13 -7.21
C GLU A 24 7.29 -23.66 -7.13
N SER A 25 6.77 -24.14 -8.26
CA SER A 25 5.50 -24.88 -8.27
C SER A 25 5.79 -26.37 -8.27
N GLY A 26 5.15 -27.10 -7.35
CA GLY A 26 5.19 -28.56 -7.36
C GLY A 26 4.63 -29.15 -8.64
N ALA A 27 4.96 -30.41 -8.94
CA ALA A 27 4.50 -31.08 -10.14
C ALA A 27 2.95 -31.18 -10.17
N GLY A 28 2.35 -30.66 -11.23
CA GLY A 28 0.90 -30.71 -11.47
C GLY A 28 0.09 -29.59 -10.79
N PRO A 29 -1.20 -29.47 -11.14
CA PRO A 29 -2.07 -28.36 -10.69
C PRO A 29 -2.36 -28.36 -9.19
N GLU A 30 -2.17 -29.47 -8.50
CA GLU A 30 -2.37 -29.60 -7.04
C GLU A 30 -1.07 -29.54 -6.22
N GLY A 31 0.09 -29.35 -6.88
CA GLY A 31 1.37 -29.29 -6.19
C GLY A 31 1.47 -28.10 -5.21
N PRO A 32 2.33 -28.15 -4.19
CA PRO A 32 2.55 -26.99 -3.33
C PRO A 32 3.07 -25.79 -4.14
N LEU A 33 2.70 -24.57 -3.74
CA LEU A 33 3.41 -23.36 -4.12
C LEU A 33 4.45 -23.06 -3.04
N VAL A 34 5.71 -22.99 -3.43
CA VAL A 34 6.83 -22.64 -2.57
C VAL A 34 7.35 -21.30 -3.00
N VAL A 35 7.49 -20.38 -2.06
CA VAL A 35 8.01 -19.03 -2.27
C VAL A 35 9.26 -18.86 -1.42
N ARG A 36 10.39 -18.64 -2.05
CA ARG A 36 11.71 -18.50 -1.41
C ARG A 36 12.14 -17.04 -1.41
N THR A 37 12.77 -16.64 -0.31
CA THR A 37 13.46 -15.36 -0.12
C THR A 37 14.78 -15.62 0.59
N PRO A 38 15.69 -14.64 0.65
CA PRO A 38 16.89 -14.74 1.48
C PRO A 38 16.59 -15.02 2.96
N ASP A 39 15.43 -14.55 3.43
CA ASP A 39 15.00 -14.63 4.84
C ASP A 39 14.24 -15.93 5.18
N GLY A 40 13.94 -16.78 4.18
CA GLY A 40 13.27 -18.06 4.40
C GLY A 40 12.35 -18.52 3.27
N GLU A 41 11.53 -19.53 3.59
CA GLU A 41 10.60 -20.19 2.68
C GLU A 41 9.15 -20.09 3.20
N LEU A 42 8.23 -19.70 2.33
CA LEU A 42 6.78 -19.78 2.54
C LEU A 42 6.22 -20.90 1.68
N ARG A 43 5.32 -21.71 2.25
CA ARG A 43 4.71 -22.84 1.54
C ARG A 43 3.20 -22.79 1.66
N VAL A 44 2.54 -22.77 0.51
CA VAL A 44 1.09 -22.96 0.39
C VAL A 44 0.85 -24.39 -0.09
N PRO A 45 0.37 -25.32 0.75
CA PRO A 45 0.35 -26.75 0.41
C PRO A 45 -0.57 -27.11 -0.75
N ARG A 46 -1.72 -26.42 -0.86
CA ARG A 46 -2.75 -26.66 -1.89
C ARG A 46 -3.26 -25.32 -2.39
N PRO A 47 -2.47 -24.58 -3.19
CA PRO A 47 -2.85 -23.26 -3.68
C PRO A 47 -3.97 -23.40 -4.72
N SER A 48 -4.95 -22.50 -4.68
CA SER A 48 -5.98 -22.42 -5.71
C SER A 48 -5.39 -22.05 -7.07
N GLY A 49 -6.15 -22.30 -8.15
CA GLY A 49 -5.79 -21.82 -9.48
C GLY A 49 -5.68 -20.28 -9.54
N LEU A 50 -6.50 -19.57 -8.76
CA LEU A 50 -6.48 -18.11 -8.67
C LEU A 50 -5.18 -17.61 -8.03
N LEU A 51 -4.73 -18.23 -6.92
CA LEU A 51 -3.47 -17.85 -6.28
C LEU A 51 -2.29 -18.10 -7.22
N ARG A 52 -2.26 -19.24 -7.91
CA ARG A 52 -1.20 -19.53 -8.89
C ARG A 52 -1.14 -18.49 -9.99
N GLU A 53 -2.29 -18.14 -10.55
CA GLU A 53 -2.35 -17.15 -11.63
C GLU A 53 -1.95 -15.76 -11.13
N ALA A 54 -2.39 -15.36 -9.94
CA ALA A 54 -1.98 -14.11 -9.30
C ALA A 54 -0.46 -14.07 -9.11
N VAL A 55 0.12 -15.10 -8.47
CA VAL A 55 1.56 -15.20 -8.21
C VAL A 55 2.37 -15.22 -9.51
N ARG A 56 1.91 -15.97 -10.52
CA ARG A 56 2.54 -15.97 -11.86
C ARG A 56 2.61 -14.57 -12.46
N ARG A 57 1.55 -13.77 -12.33
CA ARG A 57 1.53 -12.39 -12.83
C ARG A 57 2.37 -11.45 -11.98
N MET A 58 2.33 -11.60 -10.65
CA MET A 58 3.12 -10.81 -9.70
C MET A 58 4.64 -10.99 -9.87
N LEU A 59 5.10 -12.14 -10.39
CA LEU A 59 6.50 -12.38 -10.78
C LEU A 59 6.91 -11.64 -12.06
N LEU A 60 5.97 -11.39 -12.97
CA LEU A 60 6.23 -10.67 -14.21
C LEU A 60 6.21 -9.14 -13.99
N GLY A 61 5.57 -8.70 -12.91
CA GLY A 61 5.48 -7.29 -12.53
C GLY A 61 4.25 -7.01 -11.67
N SER A 62 3.99 -5.74 -11.44
CA SER A 62 2.83 -5.29 -10.68
C SER A 62 1.52 -5.58 -11.43
N VAL A 63 0.57 -6.24 -10.75
CA VAL A 63 -0.70 -6.68 -11.32
C VAL A 63 -1.88 -6.14 -10.52
N SER A 64 -2.90 -5.64 -11.21
CA SER A 64 -4.21 -5.42 -10.59
C SER A 64 -4.90 -6.78 -10.44
N LEU A 65 -5.26 -7.17 -9.22
CA LEU A 65 -5.94 -8.44 -8.97
C LEU A 65 -7.34 -8.51 -9.60
N ARG A 66 -7.88 -7.37 -10.06
CA ARG A 66 -9.06 -7.32 -10.94
C ARG A 66 -8.85 -7.98 -12.30
N ASN A 67 -7.60 -8.17 -12.71
CA ASN A 67 -7.26 -8.92 -13.91
C ASN A 67 -7.18 -10.44 -13.66
N VAL A 68 -7.39 -10.88 -12.42
CA VAL A 68 -7.42 -12.30 -12.00
C VAL A 68 -8.83 -12.68 -11.55
N VAL A 69 -9.47 -11.81 -10.77
CA VAL A 69 -10.86 -11.93 -10.30
C VAL A 69 -11.57 -10.62 -10.64
N ASP A 70 -12.54 -10.63 -11.56
CA ASP A 70 -13.12 -9.39 -12.13
C ASP A 70 -13.70 -8.44 -11.07
N ASP A 71 -14.32 -8.97 -10.01
CA ASP A 71 -14.93 -8.23 -8.91
C ASP A 71 -14.00 -8.06 -7.69
N PHE A 72 -12.68 -8.21 -7.88
CA PHE A 72 -11.72 -8.09 -6.77
C PHE A 72 -11.91 -6.76 -6.00
N PRO A 73 -11.98 -6.82 -4.66
CA PRO A 73 -12.33 -5.68 -3.82
C PRO A 73 -11.28 -4.57 -3.93
N ARG A 74 -11.74 -3.34 -3.72
CA ARG A 74 -10.86 -2.19 -3.47
C ARG A 74 -10.50 -2.17 -1.99
N TYR A 75 -9.50 -1.35 -1.63
CA TYR A 75 -9.08 -1.17 -0.24
C TYR A 75 -10.22 -0.75 0.72
N ASP A 76 -11.25 -0.07 0.22
CA ASP A 76 -12.40 0.46 0.95
C ASP A 76 -13.67 -0.38 0.78
N THR A 77 -13.59 -1.54 0.12
CA THR A 77 -14.75 -2.43 -0.04
C THR A 77 -15.15 -3.05 1.30
N PRO A 78 -16.42 -2.92 1.73
CA PRO A 78 -16.93 -3.58 2.94
C PRO A 78 -16.74 -5.10 2.89
N SER A 79 -16.38 -5.72 4.01
CA SER A 79 -16.04 -7.15 4.09
C SER A 79 -17.19 -8.09 3.68
N ASP A 80 -18.43 -7.66 3.89
CA ASP A 80 -19.67 -8.35 3.52
C ASP A 80 -19.99 -8.25 2.02
N ALA A 81 -19.43 -7.25 1.32
CA ALA A 81 -19.57 -7.07 -0.11
C ALA A 81 -18.50 -7.81 -0.96
N VAL A 82 -17.54 -8.47 -0.31
CA VAL A 82 -16.48 -9.23 -1.00
C VAL A 82 -17.06 -10.55 -1.54
N GLY A 83 -16.88 -10.82 -2.84
CA GLY A 83 -17.25 -12.10 -3.44
C GLY A 83 -16.43 -13.28 -2.89
N ASP A 84 -16.96 -14.49 -3.00
CA ASP A 84 -16.34 -15.68 -2.41
C ASP A 84 -14.96 -16.00 -3.01
N ASP A 85 -14.80 -15.89 -4.33
CA ASP A 85 -13.52 -16.11 -5.01
C ASP A 85 -12.46 -15.09 -4.57
N ALA A 86 -12.84 -13.81 -4.47
CA ALA A 86 -11.95 -12.77 -3.98
C ALA A 86 -11.58 -12.97 -2.51
N ARG A 87 -12.53 -13.39 -1.67
CA ARG A 87 -12.30 -13.71 -0.25
C ARG A 87 -11.34 -14.88 -0.09
N ALA A 88 -11.52 -15.95 -0.89
CA ALA A 88 -10.64 -17.10 -0.90
C ALA A 88 -9.21 -16.71 -1.34
N LEU A 89 -9.09 -15.94 -2.42
CA LEU A 89 -7.80 -15.44 -2.91
C LEU A 89 -7.10 -14.54 -1.89
N LEU A 90 -7.82 -13.62 -1.23
CA LEU A 90 -7.26 -12.78 -0.16
C LEU A 90 -6.73 -13.61 1.02
N ALA A 91 -7.45 -14.65 1.42
CA ALA A 91 -7.02 -15.54 2.51
C ALA A 91 -5.74 -16.31 2.14
N GLU A 92 -5.58 -16.70 0.87
CA GLU A 92 -4.36 -17.32 0.39
C GLU A 92 -3.19 -16.33 0.26
N LEU A 93 -3.44 -15.14 -0.29
CA LEU A 93 -2.44 -14.07 -0.38
C LEU A 93 -1.97 -13.59 1.00
N ALA A 94 -2.81 -13.69 2.04
CA ALA A 94 -2.43 -13.39 3.42
C ALA A 94 -1.34 -14.34 3.97
N GLN A 95 -1.11 -15.50 3.34
CA GLN A 95 0.02 -16.39 3.65
C GLN A 95 1.33 -15.91 3.00
N LEU A 96 1.22 -15.07 1.96
CA LEU A 96 2.34 -14.50 1.20
C LEU A 96 2.56 -13.01 1.54
N SER A 97 1.94 -12.50 2.61
CA SER A 97 1.93 -11.06 2.92
C SER A 97 3.32 -10.49 3.20
N SER A 98 4.24 -11.29 3.75
CA SER A 98 5.62 -10.86 4.04
C SER A 98 6.52 -10.77 2.80
N VAL A 99 6.03 -11.19 1.64
CA VAL A 99 6.74 -11.10 0.36
C VAL A 99 5.94 -10.35 -0.70
N THR A 100 4.76 -9.84 -0.34
CA THR A 100 3.87 -9.13 -1.25
C THR A 100 4.06 -7.63 -1.08
N VAL A 101 4.39 -6.94 -2.17
CA VAL A 101 4.43 -5.49 -2.26
C VAL A 101 3.07 -5.00 -2.78
N ARG A 102 2.49 -4.00 -2.09
CA ARG A 102 1.24 -3.37 -2.52
C ARG A 102 1.47 -1.92 -2.88
N THR A 103 1.13 -1.57 -4.12
CA THR A 103 1.39 -0.27 -4.71
C THR A 103 0.08 0.44 -5.03
N LEU A 104 -0.05 1.68 -4.57
CA LEU A 104 -1.09 2.60 -5.03
C LEU A 104 -0.54 3.45 -6.17
N ALA A 105 -1.33 3.64 -7.22
CA ALA A 105 -0.97 4.45 -8.37
C ALA A 105 -2.10 5.39 -8.75
N LEU A 106 -1.74 6.52 -9.37
CA LEU A 106 -2.66 7.50 -9.92
C LEU A 106 -2.46 7.58 -11.43
N GLY A 107 -3.39 6.98 -12.18
CA GLY A 107 -3.17 6.69 -13.59
C GLY A 107 -2.07 5.63 -13.77
N ALA A 108 -1.07 5.91 -14.59
CA ALA A 108 0.07 5.00 -14.83
C ALA A 108 1.23 5.21 -13.84
N GLU A 109 1.12 6.20 -12.94
CA GLU A 109 2.22 6.65 -12.09
C GLU A 109 2.07 6.11 -10.67
N PRO A 110 3.06 5.38 -10.12
CA PRO A 110 3.00 4.91 -8.73
C PRO A 110 3.06 6.09 -7.75
N LEU A 111 2.17 6.09 -6.76
CA LEU A 111 2.17 7.06 -5.66
C LEU A 111 2.99 6.53 -4.49
N LEU A 112 2.64 5.35 -3.99
CA LEU A 112 3.37 4.69 -2.92
C LEU A 112 3.40 3.18 -3.07
N SER A 113 4.41 2.56 -2.47
CA SER A 113 4.53 1.11 -2.31
C SER A 113 4.75 0.75 -0.85
N VAL A 114 3.98 -0.22 -0.35
CA VAL A 114 4.19 -0.84 0.95
C VAL A 114 5.06 -2.08 0.75
N VAL A 115 6.28 -2.04 1.26
CA VAL A 115 7.29 -3.08 1.12
C VAL A 115 7.50 -3.79 2.46
N PRO A 116 7.22 -5.09 2.58
CA PRO A 116 7.46 -5.84 3.80
C PRO A 116 8.96 -6.03 4.05
N LEU A 117 9.41 -5.72 5.26
CA LEU A 117 10.82 -5.83 5.65
C LEU A 117 11.12 -7.11 6.43
N LEU A 118 10.13 -7.64 7.18
CA LEU A 118 10.34 -8.73 8.11
C LEU A 118 9.51 -9.97 7.76
N PRO A 119 10.01 -11.19 8.06
CA PRO A 119 9.19 -12.39 8.03
C PRO A 119 7.93 -12.24 8.87
N GLY A 120 6.81 -12.76 8.37
CA GLY A 120 5.53 -12.72 9.10
C GLY A 120 4.81 -11.37 9.10
N ALA A 121 5.33 -10.35 8.41
CA ALA A 121 4.62 -9.08 8.21
C ALA A 121 3.24 -9.33 7.58
N ARG A 122 2.18 -8.81 8.21
CA ARG A 122 0.79 -8.86 7.72
C ARG A 122 0.28 -7.46 7.45
N PHE A 123 -0.32 -7.24 6.29
CA PHE A 123 -0.81 -5.94 5.89
C PHE A 123 -2.23 -6.05 5.33
N ALA A 124 -3.10 -5.20 5.85
CA ALA A 124 -4.39 -4.89 5.28
C ALA A 124 -4.60 -3.37 5.45
N PRO A 125 -5.14 -2.66 4.45
CA PRO A 125 -5.43 -1.23 4.59
C PRO A 125 -6.49 -1.06 5.66
N GLN A 126 -6.38 0.00 6.45
CA GLN A 126 -7.35 0.32 7.48
C GLN A 126 -7.98 1.67 7.14
N PRO A 127 -9.24 1.70 6.65
CA PRO A 127 -9.92 2.94 6.37
C PRO A 127 -9.86 3.90 7.56
N CYS A 128 -9.40 5.12 7.32
CA CYS A 128 -9.33 6.17 8.33
C CYS A 128 -10.62 7.01 8.26
N PRO A 129 -11.44 7.08 9.32
CA PRO A 129 -12.69 7.84 9.30
C PRO A 129 -12.51 9.35 9.07
N ASP A 130 -11.37 9.91 9.52
CA ASP A 130 -11.02 11.32 9.30
C ASP A 130 -9.57 11.46 8.82
N PRO A 131 -9.33 11.28 7.50
CA PRO A 131 -8.00 11.43 6.91
C PRO A 131 -7.41 12.83 7.05
N GLY A 132 -8.23 13.87 7.25
CA GLY A 132 -7.76 15.23 7.48
C GLY A 132 -7.07 15.42 8.83
N ARG A 133 -7.40 14.55 9.80
CA ARG A 133 -6.85 14.54 11.15
C ARG A 133 -5.81 13.47 11.38
N ALA A 134 -5.56 12.61 10.41
CA ALA A 134 -4.46 11.66 10.44
C ALA A 134 -3.11 12.36 10.64
N ARG A 135 -2.26 11.79 11.50
CA ARG A 135 -0.88 12.24 11.73
C ARG A 135 0.07 11.07 11.64
N LEU A 136 1.31 11.32 11.22
CA LEU A 136 2.38 10.33 11.36
C LEU A 136 2.64 10.09 12.84
N ILE A 137 2.93 8.83 13.20
CA ILE A 137 3.37 8.51 14.56
C ILE A 137 4.70 9.21 14.87
N GLU A 138 4.95 9.52 16.14
CA GLU A 138 6.13 10.29 16.56
C GLU A 138 7.47 9.61 16.18
N SER A 139 7.50 8.29 16.18
CA SER A 139 8.70 7.51 15.85
C SER A 139 8.93 7.32 14.35
N ALA A 140 8.05 7.85 13.50
CA ALA A 140 8.17 7.74 12.06
C ALA A 140 9.32 8.61 11.54
N VAL A 141 10.15 8.02 10.69
CA VAL A 141 11.30 8.66 10.07
C VAL A 141 11.11 8.66 8.57
N VAL A 142 11.19 9.86 7.98
CA VAL A 142 11.21 10.04 6.52
C VAL A 142 12.65 10.14 6.06
N ARG A 143 13.02 9.28 5.11
CA ARG A 143 14.33 9.30 4.44
C ARG A 143 14.12 9.72 3.00
N TYR A 144 14.77 10.81 2.59
CA TYR A 144 14.73 11.29 1.22
C TYR A 144 15.91 10.75 0.43
N GLU A 145 15.63 10.26 -0.77
CA GLU A 145 16.62 9.82 -1.75
C GLU A 145 16.33 10.47 -3.11
N ASP A 146 17.24 10.34 -4.07
CA ASP A 146 17.14 11.02 -5.36
C ASP A 146 15.86 10.64 -6.13
N GLY A 147 14.82 11.46 -5.96
CA GLY A 147 13.53 11.32 -6.65
C GLY A 147 12.45 10.53 -5.89
N TRP A 148 12.73 9.99 -4.70
CA TRP A 148 11.78 9.21 -3.90
C TRP A 148 11.99 9.43 -2.39
N ALA A 149 11.04 9.00 -1.56
CA ALA A 149 11.18 9.03 -0.10
C ALA A 149 10.72 7.72 0.52
N ALA A 150 11.39 7.25 1.57
CA ALA A 150 10.96 6.14 2.40
C ALA A 150 10.42 6.65 3.73
N LEU A 151 9.37 6.02 4.21
CA LEU A 151 8.84 6.18 5.57
C LEU A 151 8.95 4.86 6.30
N GLU A 152 9.60 4.90 7.46
CA GLU A 152 9.84 3.75 8.34
C GLU A 152 9.63 4.17 9.80
N ALA A 153 9.41 3.20 10.69
CA ALA A 153 9.42 3.44 12.13
C ALA A 153 9.96 2.21 12.86
N PRO A 154 10.63 2.38 14.02
CA PRO A 154 11.04 1.27 14.85
C PRO A 154 9.85 0.37 15.21
N GLY A 155 10.00 -0.94 14.99
CA GLY A 155 8.95 -1.94 15.30
C GLY A 155 7.86 -2.09 14.25
N VAL A 156 7.83 -1.25 13.21
CA VAL A 156 6.94 -1.42 12.06
C VAL A 156 7.62 -2.33 11.02
N PRO A 157 7.03 -3.48 10.65
CA PRO A 157 7.68 -4.46 9.76
C PRO A 157 7.58 -4.09 8.26
N TYR A 158 7.44 -2.79 7.97
CA TYR A 158 7.17 -2.24 6.65
C TYR A 158 8.00 -0.99 6.38
N ARG A 159 8.41 -0.84 5.13
CA ARG A 159 8.88 0.41 4.53
C ARG A 159 7.82 0.90 3.56
N VAL A 160 7.45 2.18 3.64
CA VAL A 160 6.57 2.79 2.66
C VAL A 160 7.37 3.71 1.76
N GLU A 161 7.44 3.39 0.48
CA GLU A 161 8.17 4.14 -0.53
C GLU A 161 7.22 5.07 -1.26
N PHE A 162 7.59 6.34 -1.38
CA PHE A 162 6.87 7.40 -2.08
C PHE A 162 7.64 7.74 -3.35
N HIS A 163 7.03 7.47 -4.51
CA HIS A 163 7.76 7.47 -5.78
C HIS A 163 7.73 8.80 -6.53
N ARG A 164 6.90 9.76 -6.10
CA ARG A 164 6.67 11.00 -6.85
C ARG A 164 6.52 12.23 -5.94
N PRO A 165 6.82 13.44 -6.46
CA PRO A 165 6.68 14.67 -5.70
C PRO A 165 5.25 14.95 -5.20
N GLU A 166 4.21 14.51 -5.93
CA GLU A 166 2.82 14.59 -5.48
C GLU A 166 2.58 13.83 -4.17
N ALA A 167 3.29 12.71 -4.00
CA ALA A 167 3.20 11.88 -2.82
C ALA A 167 3.88 12.55 -1.60
N PHE A 168 4.90 13.39 -1.82
CA PHE A 168 5.52 14.19 -0.75
C PHE A 168 4.59 15.26 -0.19
N ARG A 169 3.64 15.76 -0.99
CA ARG A 169 2.60 16.68 -0.48
C ARG A 169 1.63 15.98 0.47
N LEU A 170 1.36 14.70 0.24
CA LEU A 170 0.56 13.89 1.16
C LEU A 170 1.30 13.73 2.50
N LEU A 171 2.61 13.44 2.46
CA LEU A 171 3.45 13.41 3.66
C LEU A 171 3.39 14.75 4.42
N GLY A 172 3.56 15.88 3.74
CA GLY A 172 3.47 17.19 4.37
C GLY A 172 2.11 17.55 4.96
N ARG A 173 1.03 16.90 4.48
CA ARG A 173 -0.33 17.04 5.05
C ARG A 173 -0.49 16.21 6.35
N LEU A 174 0.23 15.09 6.45
CA LEU A 174 0.21 14.20 7.62
C LEU A 174 1.16 14.67 8.73
N ASP A 175 2.32 15.21 8.36
CA ASP A 175 3.25 15.84 9.29
C ASP A 175 4.05 16.94 8.59
N THR A 176 3.94 18.17 9.09
CA THR A 176 4.72 19.30 8.56
C THR A 176 6.23 19.13 8.77
N ARG A 177 6.65 18.34 9.77
CA ARG A 177 8.07 18.00 10.03
C ARG A 177 8.64 17.07 8.98
N ALA A 178 7.78 16.28 8.32
CA ALA A 178 8.18 15.37 7.26
C ALA A 178 8.76 16.13 6.06
N VAL A 179 8.43 17.41 5.87
CA VAL A 179 8.81 18.17 4.68
C VAL A 179 10.26 18.66 4.76
N HIS A 180 11.16 17.97 4.06
CA HIS A 180 12.59 18.34 4.01
C HIS A 180 12.89 19.60 3.18
N ASP A 181 12.12 19.88 2.12
CA ASP A 181 12.22 21.11 1.32
C ASP A 181 10.84 21.74 1.07
N PRO A 182 10.33 22.54 2.03
CA PRO A 182 9.03 23.18 1.87
C PRO A 182 9.03 24.22 0.74
N ALA A 183 10.18 24.81 0.39
CA ALA A 183 10.28 25.75 -0.70
C ALA A 183 10.20 25.03 -2.06
N GLY A 184 10.86 23.89 -2.22
CA GLY A 184 10.77 23.02 -3.40
C GLY A 184 9.37 22.43 -3.60
N LEU A 185 8.62 22.11 -2.55
CA LEU A 185 7.23 21.67 -2.69
C LEU A 185 6.31 22.75 -3.29
N LEU A 186 6.63 24.04 -3.06
CA LEU A 186 5.89 25.18 -3.58
C LEU A 186 6.20 25.46 -5.06
N THR A 187 7.33 24.99 -5.59
CA THR A 187 7.72 25.17 -7.01
C THR A 187 7.16 24.08 -7.92
N LEU A 188 6.80 22.92 -7.37
CA LEU A 188 6.12 21.85 -8.11
C LEU A 188 4.76 22.31 -8.64
N PRO A 189 4.33 21.89 -9.84
CA PRO A 189 2.98 22.18 -10.35
C PRO A 189 1.93 21.79 -9.31
N ARG A 190 0.98 22.68 -9.01
CA ARG A 190 -0.13 22.40 -8.06
C ARG A 190 -1.16 21.46 -8.68
N ALA A 191 -0.74 20.27 -9.10
CA ALA A 191 -1.67 19.19 -9.38
C ALA A 191 -2.37 18.81 -8.07
N ARG A 192 -3.69 18.94 -8.05
CA ARG A 192 -4.52 18.56 -6.91
C ARG A 192 -4.51 17.04 -6.83
N VAL A 193 -4.00 16.48 -5.73
CA VAL A 193 -4.16 15.05 -5.44
C VAL A 193 -5.65 14.82 -5.16
N PRO A 194 -6.33 13.89 -5.85
CA PRO A 194 -7.74 13.59 -5.59
C PRO A 194 -7.94 13.13 -4.15
N GLU A 195 -9.04 13.53 -3.49
CA GLU A 195 -9.30 13.12 -2.09
C GLU A 195 -9.32 11.60 -1.93
N ARG A 196 -9.83 10.85 -2.91
CA ARG A 196 -9.77 9.38 -2.90
C ARG A 196 -8.35 8.82 -2.79
N ALA A 197 -7.36 9.50 -3.36
CA ALA A 197 -5.96 9.11 -3.22
C ALA A 197 -5.43 9.46 -1.83
N VAL A 198 -5.86 10.59 -1.24
CA VAL A 198 -5.55 10.93 0.16
C VAL A 198 -6.10 9.86 1.10
N ASP A 199 -7.36 9.47 0.93
CA ASP A 199 -8.04 8.45 1.73
C ASP A 199 -7.32 7.11 1.64
N ALA A 200 -6.98 6.68 0.42
CA ALA A 200 -6.28 5.42 0.18
C ALA A 200 -4.87 5.41 0.77
N VAL A 201 -4.09 6.48 0.56
CA VAL A 201 -2.76 6.61 1.14
C VAL A 201 -2.82 6.58 2.66
N THR A 202 -3.77 7.33 3.24
CA THR A 202 -3.96 7.33 4.70
C THR A 202 -4.36 5.95 5.21
N ALA A 203 -5.24 5.24 4.50
CA ALA A 203 -5.65 3.89 4.87
C ALA A 203 -4.50 2.87 4.79
N TYR A 204 -3.61 3.03 3.81
CA TYR A 204 -2.39 2.21 3.69
C TYR A 204 -1.42 2.48 4.83
N LEU A 205 -1.17 3.75 5.14
CA LEU A 205 -0.29 4.15 6.23
C LEU A 205 -0.84 3.74 7.61
N ALA A 206 -2.15 3.85 7.81
CA ALA A 206 -2.83 3.35 9.01
C ALA A 206 -2.70 1.82 9.09
N GLY A 207 -2.91 1.10 7.99
CA GLY A 207 -2.82 -0.35 7.93
C GLY A 207 -1.43 -0.94 8.22
N VAL A 208 -0.37 -0.14 8.08
CA VAL A 208 0.99 -0.51 8.53
C VAL A 208 1.38 0.08 9.88
N GLY A 209 0.48 0.85 10.51
CA GLY A 209 0.71 1.47 11.82
C GLY A 209 1.62 2.71 11.79
N LEU A 210 1.79 3.37 10.64
CA LEU A 210 2.59 4.60 10.51
C LEU A 210 1.78 5.89 10.67
N VAL A 211 0.45 5.76 10.75
CA VAL A 211 -0.47 6.87 10.97
C VAL A 211 -1.41 6.54 12.12
N GLU A 212 -1.66 7.55 12.95
CA GLU A 212 -2.68 7.55 13.98
C GLU A 212 -3.81 8.51 13.61
N GLY A 213 -5.05 8.09 13.88
CA GLY A 213 -6.21 8.96 13.79
C GLY A 213 -6.33 9.78 15.07
N VAL A 214 -6.38 11.11 14.97
CA VAL A 214 -6.69 11.94 16.13
C VAL A 214 -8.19 11.83 16.39
N GLU A 215 -8.60 11.10 17.44
CA GLU A 215 -10.00 11.02 17.85
C GLU A 215 -10.62 12.41 18.01
N ALA A 216 -11.89 12.54 17.66
CA ALA A 216 -12.65 13.76 17.93
C ALA A 216 -12.95 13.89 19.42
N GLY A 217 -11.97 14.39 20.19
CA GLY A 217 -12.18 14.62 21.60
C GLY A 217 -10.95 15.06 22.38
N GLU A 218 -10.33 16.19 22.05
CA GLU A 218 -9.60 17.01 23.03
C GLU A 218 -9.72 18.52 22.76
N GLU A 219 -10.90 18.98 22.29
CA GLU A 219 -11.33 20.35 22.55
C GLU A 219 -12.13 20.37 23.85
N THR A 220 -11.43 20.40 25.00
CA THR A 220 -11.73 21.15 26.26
C THR A 220 -11.17 20.43 27.49
N ARG A 221 -10.07 20.95 28.06
CA ARG A 221 -9.91 21.22 29.52
C ARG A 221 -8.53 21.80 29.87
N HIS A 222 -8.36 23.08 29.59
CA HIS A 222 -7.62 23.97 30.50
C HIS A 222 -8.54 25.19 30.74
N LEU A 223 -9.42 25.11 31.74
CA LEU A 223 -9.28 25.77 33.06
C LEU A 223 -8.66 27.18 32.88
N ARG A 224 -9.36 28.32 33.06
CA ARG A 224 -10.26 28.68 34.17
C ARG A 224 -9.83 28.05 35.49
N SER A 225 -8.80 28.66 36.06
CA SER A 225 -8.62 28.87 37.50
C SER A 225 -7.95 30.22 37.67
#